data_AF-A0A2I8A787-F1
#
_entry.id   AF-A0A2I8A787-F1
#
_cell.length_a   1.000
_cell.length_b   1.000
_cell.length_c   1.000
_cell.angle_alpha   90.00
_cell.angle_beta   90.00
_cell.angle_gamma   90.00
#
_symmetry.space_group_name_H-M   'P 1'
#
loop_
_entity.id
_entity.type
_entity.pdbx_description
1 polymer ?
#
loop_
_entity_poly.entity_id
_entity_poly.type
_entity_poly.pdbx_seq_one_letter_code
_entity_poly.pdbx_strand_id
1 'polypeptide(L)'
;MKANINAKSILLLAANPKGTKGLRLQEEEREIRERLRLAGYGKTPINSTGATRPRDIQQAMLDFKPQIVHFSGHGAEQEGLVFEDVTGQEKLVDTSALANLFRLFSSRVECVVLNACYSKFQAEAIARYIEYVIGMSKAIGDKAAIEFSVGFYSALGSGESIEFAYELGCNAIQLEGLPEELTPVLYKKGKLLQIYIGNRVFKDDDDETTNENSRNLVRNNYSTDINNTLLINQSLEIPVETSVNNPIQQPHNQSEEPSSKDEVVLNLIEQLFDALSSPNLEIGIQKFAAIAHHSLFINDQIDPAFRKNSFNVAARRFNLYKQPIKVIGSEYTGRTRLGSRGSKEDGREEKYAIERKDYSAGLKGHIRIFFPTNGESAKISGLNL
;
A
#
# COMPACT_ATOMS: atom_id res chain seq x y z
N MET A 1 -5.99 29.14 -30.93
CA MET A 1 -5.82 28.87 -29.48
C MET A 1 -4.69 29.74 -28.96
N LYS A 2 -4.82 30.33 -27.76
CA LYS A 2 -3.66 30.91 -27.06
C LYS A 2 -2.78 29.76 -26.55
N ALA A 3 -1.48 29.93 -26.52
CA ALA A 3 -0.59 28.94 -25.90
C ALA A 3 -0.89 28.84 -24.40
N ASN A 4 -0.97 27.63 -23.86
CA ASN A 4 -1.17 27.42 -22.44
C ASN A 4 0.12 27.78 -21.69
N ILE A 5 0.13 28.92 -20.98
CA ILE A 5 1.31 29.45 -20.27
C ILE A 5 1.76 28.58 -19.09
N ASN A 6 0.94 27.60 -18.67
CA ASN A 6 1.24 26.64 -17.61
C ASN A 6 1.55 25.23 -18.16
N ALA A 7 1.71 25.07 -19.48
CA ALA A 7 1.99 23.78 -20.11
C ALA A 7 3.28 23.14 -19.55
N LYS A 8 3.16 21.90 -19.06
CA LYS A 8 4.27 21.14 -18.46
C LYS A 8 5.09 20.46 -19.55
N SER A 9 6.43 20.41 -19.39
CA SER A 9 7.26 19.54 -20.23
C SER A 9 7.03 18.08 -19.88
N ILE A 10 6.55 17.28 -20.83
CA ILE A 10 6.22 15.86 -20.65
C ILE A 10 7.18 15.01 -21.49
N LEU A 11 7.75 13.98 -20.86
CA LEU A 11 8.55 12.93 -21.51
C LEU A 11 7.84 11.58 -21.38
N LEU A 12 7.53 10.94 -22.51
CA LEU A 12 6.98 9.59 -22.57
C LEU A 12 8.08 8.59 -22.93
N LEU A 13 8.28 7.60 -22.05
CA LEU A 13 9.23 6.50 -22.19
C LEU A 13 8.43 5.23 -22.51
N ALA A 14 8.50 4.77 -23.76
CA ALA A 14 7.84 3.54 -24.20
C ALA A 14 8.88 2.41 -24.37
N ALA A 15 8.58 1.22 -23.82
CA ALA A 15 9.40 0.02 -23.98
C ALA A 15 8.52 -1.21 -24.26
N ASN A 16 8.78 -1.93 -25.37
CA ASN A 16 8.01 -3.09 -25.80
C ASN A 16 8.98 -4.20 -26.30
N PRO A 17 9.76 -4.81 -25.39
CA PRO A 17 10.84 -5.71 -25.76
C PRO A 17 10.35 -6.96 -26.50
N LYS A 18 11.19 -7.49 -27.38
CA LYS A 18 10.92 -8.75 -28.09
C LYS A 18 10.79 -9.91 -27.10
N GLY A 19 9.71 -10.68 -27.26
CA GLY A 19 9.40 -11.83 -26.42
C GLY A 19 8.28 -11.59 -25.40
N THR A 20 7.95 -10.32 -25.12
CA THR A 20 6.82 -9.98 -24.24
C THR A 20 5.47 -10.03 -24.98
N LYS A 21 4.38 -9.93 -24.21
CA LYS A 21 3.04 -9.64 -24.75
C LYS A 21 3.03 -8.21 -25.31
N GLY A 22 2.92 -8.06 -26.62
CA GLY A 22 2.91 -6.73 -27.26
C GLY A 22 1.86 -5.78 -26.69
N LEU A 23 2.30 -4.63 -26.17
CA LEU A 23 1.47 -3.56 -25.62
C LEU A 23 1.07 -2.51 -26.66
N ARG A 24 -0.08 -1.87 -26.47
CA ARG A 24 -0.60 -0.80 -27.36
C ARG A 24 0.00 0.59 -27.12
N LEU A 25 1.31 0.68 -26.87
CA LEU A 25 2.01 1.91 -26.48
C LEU A 25 1.81 3.10 -27.46
N GLN A 26 1.71 2.80 -28.76
CA GLN A 26 1.48 3.80 -29.81
C GLN A 26 0.06 4.36 -29.80
N GLU A 27 -0.93 3.58 -29.35
CA GLU A 27 -2.30 4.04 -29.17
C GLU A 27 -2.38 4.97 -27.96
N GLU A 28 -1.79 4.57 -26.83
CA GLU A 28 -1.65 5.41 -25.63
C GLU A 28 -0.96 6.76 -25.93
N GLU A 29 0.20 6.73 -26.60
CA GLU A 29 0.94 7.93 -27.00
C GLU A 29 0.10 8.86 -27.88
N ARG A 30 -0.67 8.30 -28.83
CA ARG A 30 -1.56 9.05 -29.72
C ARG A 30 -2.68 9.74 -28.94
N GLU A 31 -3.36 9.01 -28.05
CA GLU A 31 -4.47 9.55 -27.29
C GLU A 31 -3.99 10.65 -26.32
N ILE A 32 -2.89 10.43 -25.60
CA ILE A 32 -2.26 11.45 -24.72
C ILE A 32 -1.94 12.72 -25.52
N ARG A 33 -1.32 12.58 -26.69
CA ARG A 33 -1.00 13.72 -27.58
C ARG A 33 -2.24 14.51 -27.95
N GLU A 34 -3.36 13.86 -28.26
CA GLU A 34 -4.55 14.57 -28.70
C GLU A 34 -5.21 15.35 -27.56
N ARG A 35 -5.31 14.79 -26.34
CA ARG A 35 -5.85 15.52 -25.18
C ARG A 35 -5.04 16.79 -24.87
N LEU A 36 -3.72 16.68 -24.91
CA LEU A 36 -2.83 17.84 -24.69
C LEU A 36 -2.88 18.87 -25.83
N ARG A 37 -3.03 18.43 -27.09
CA ARG A 37 -3.22 19.31 -28.25
C ARG A 37 -4.52 20.11 -28.13
N LEU A 38 -5.63 19.46 -27.78
CA LEU A 38 -6.92 20.10 -27.53
C LEU A 38 -6.83 21.12 -26.38
N ALA A 39 -6.04 20.80 -25.35
CA ALA A 39 -5.71 21.68 -24.23
C ALA A 39 -4.68 22.79 -24.54
N GLY A 40 -4.23 22.94 -25.78
CA GLY A 40 -3.39 24.05 -26.21
C GLY A 40 -1.88 23.92 -25.93
N TYR A 41 -1.36 22.71 -25.68
CA TYR A 41 0.08 22.44 -25.56
C TYR A 41 0.86 22.57 -26.90
N GLY A 42 0.17 22.84 -28.01
CA GLY A 42 0.77 23.03 -29.33
C GLY A 42 0.94 21.72 -30.10
N LYS A 43 1.69 21.77 -31.22
CA LYS A 43 1.74 20.66 -32.19
C LYS A 43 2.42 19.39 -31.67
N THR A 44 3.40 19.55 -30.79
CA THR A 44 4.26 18.50 -30.22
C THR A 44 4.23 18.60 -28.69
N PRO A 45 3.16 18.13 -28.04
CA PRO A 45 2.91 18.36 -26.62
C PRO A 45 3.73 17.45 -25.69
N ILE A 46 4.27 16.35 -26.22
CA ILE A 46 5.13 15.40 -25.49
C ILE A 46 6.39 15.13 -26.32
N ASN A 47 7.50 14.94 -25.63
CA ASN A 47 8.69 14.32 -26.19
C ASN A 47 8.59 12.81 -25.91
N SER A 48 8.95 11.97 -26.87
CA SER A 48 8.81 10.51 -26.71
C SER A 48 10.10 9.77 -27.08
N THR A 49 10.46 8.77 -26.29
CA THR A 49 11.42 7.73 -26.70
C THR A 49 10.67 6.42 -26.89
N GLY A 50 10.63 5.93 -28.12
CA GLY A 50 10.27 4.53 -28.40
C GLY A 50 11.48 3.63 -28.24
N ALA A 51 11.25 2.33 -28.02
CA ALA A 51 12.31 1.33 -27.82
C ALA A 51 13.32 1.73 -26.73
N THR A 52 12.80 2.26 -25.61
CA THR A 52 13.61 2.94 -24.59
C THR A 52 14.58 1.96 -23.92
N ARG A 53 15.88 2.19 -24.08
CA ARG A 53 16.94 1.50 -23.31
C ARG A 53 17.36 2.37 -22.12
N PRO A 54 17.96 1.79 -21.06
CA PRO A 54 18.28 2.53 -19.84
C PRO A 54 19.15 3.78 -20.02
N ARG A 55 20.06 3.77 -21.01
CA ARG A 55 20.90 4.93 -21.36
C ARG A 55 20.12 6.06 -22.05
N ASP A 56 19.09 5.71 -22.82
CA ASP A 56 18.32 6.69 -23.58
C ASP A 56 17.43 7.51 -22.64
N ILE A 57 16.99 6.91 -21.51
CA ILE A 57 16.31 7.61 -20.41
C ILE A 57 17.15 8.77 -19.90
N GLN A 58 18.42 8.51 -19.53
CA GLN A 58 19.31 9.53 -18.95
C GLN A 58 19.52 10.70 -19.91
N GLN A 59 19.73 10.40 -21.19
CA GLN A 59 19.88 11.41 -22.23
C GLN A 59 18.59 12.24 -22.43
N ALA A 60 17.43 11.57 -22.54
CA ALA A 60 16.13 12.24 -22.68
C ALA A 60 15.79 13.14 -21.47
N MET A 61 16.14 12.74 -20.25
CA MET A 61 15.96 13.54 -19.02
C MET A 61 16.85 14.80 -19.01
N LEU A 62 18.02 14.76 -19.65
CA LEU A 62 18.93 15.90 -19.80
C LEU A 62 18.45 16.86 -20.91
N ASP A 63 18.05 16.31 -22.07
CA ASP A 63 17.69 17.06 -23.27
C ASP A 63 16.33 17.75 -23.14
N PHE A 64 15.28 16.98 -22.84
CA PHE A 64 13.89 17.49 -22.83
C PHE A 64 13.50 18.18 -21.52
N LYS A 65 14.32 18.00 -20.47
CA LYS A 65 14.12 18.58 -19.14
C LYS A 65 12.67 18.47 -18.66
N PRO A 66 12.11 17.25 -18.60
CA PRO A 66 10.71 17.05 -18.25
C PRO A 66 10.39 17.48 -16.82
N GLN A 67 9.16 17.96 -16.64
CA GLN A 67 8.50 18.08 -15.35
C GLN A 67 7.69 16.82 -15.04
N ILE A 68 7.16 16.17 -16.08
CA ILE A 68 6.37 14.94 -15.95
C ILE A 68 7.02 13.85 -16.79
N VAL A 69 7.20 12.67 -16.18
CA VAL A 69 7.73 11.49 -16.87
C VAL A 69 6.68 10.38 -16.85
N HIS A 70 6.27 9.96 -18.03
CA HIS A 70 5.36 8.83 -18.24
C HIS A 70 6.17 7.62 -18.68
N PHE A 71 6.13 6.52 -17.94
CA PHE A 71 6.60 5.23 -18.42
C PHE A 71 5.40 4.38 -18.82
N SER A 72 5.46 3.78 -20.00
CA SER A 72 4.53 2.73 -20.40
C SER A 72 5.29 1.53 -20.97
N GLY A 73 4.98 0.35 -20.44
CA GLY A 73 5.74 -0.87 -20.66
C GLY A 73 5.42 -1.96 -19.64
N HIS A 74 6.30 -2.94 -19.52
CA HIS A 74 6.12 -4.04 -18.57
C HIS A 74 6.74 -3.73 -17.21
N GLY A 75 6.09 -4.22 -16.15
CA GLY A 75 6.62 -4.23 -14.78
C GLY A 75 6.89 -5.67 -14.31
N ALA A 76 7.87 -5.81 -13.42
CA ALA A 76 8.30 -7.08 -12.84
C ALA A 76 8.14 -7.07 -11.31
N GLU A 77 6.92 -6.74 -10.85
CA GLU A 77 6.56 -6.63 -9.43
C GLU A 77 7.56 -5.78 -8.62
N GLN A 78 8.20 -6.35 -7.60
CA GLN A 78 9.19 -5.67 -6.75
C GLN A 78 10.54 -5.48 -7.44
N GLU A 79 10.84 -6.28 -8.48
CA GLU A 79 12.17 -6.36 -9.07
C GLU A 79 12.49 -5.08 -9.87
N GLY A 80 11.53 -4.55 -10.62
CA GLY A 80 11.73 -3.33 -11.41
C GLY A 80 10.75 -3.13 -12.56
N LEU A 81 11.19 -2.33 -13.54
CA LEU A 81 10.50 -2.12 -14.82
C LEU A 81 11.35 -2.71 -15.95
N VAL A 82 10.70 -3.19 -17.00
CA VAL A 82 11.36 -3.85 -18.13
C VAL A 82 11.52 -2.88 -19.29
N PHE A 83 12.78 -2.65 -19.66
CA PHE A 83 13.21 -1.82 -20.78
C PHE A 83 13.78 -2.69 -21.91
N GLU A 84 14.26 -2.06 -22.98
CA GLU A 84 14.99 -2.77 -24.04
C GLU A 84 16.51 -2.72 -23.81
N ASP A 85 17.21 -3.75 -24.28
CA ASP A 85 18.66 -3.73 -24.46
C ASP A 85 19.06 -3.26 -25.89
N VAL A 86 20.34 -3.39 -26.24
CA VAL A 86 20.83 -3.00 -27.58
C VAL A 86 20.38 -3.94 -28.71
N THR A 87 19.81 -5.10 -28.38
CA THR A 87 19.27 -6.09 -29.32
C THR A 87 17.73 -6.04 -29.40
N GLY A 88 17.08 -5.24 -28.54
CA GLY A 88 15.63 -5.15 -28.38
C GLY A 88 15.05 -6.26 -27.51
N GLN A 89 15.87 -6.96 -26.73
CA GLN A 89 15.44 -7.96 -25.75
C GLN A 89 15.16 -7.30 -24.40
N GLU A 90 14.46 -8.03 -23.52
CA GLU A 90 14.12 -7.57 -22.18
C GLU A 90 15.36 -7.19 -21.34
N LYS A 91 15.33 -6.00 -20.77
CA LYS A 91 16.30 -5.50 -19.80
C LYS A 91 15.58 -4.97 -18.57
N LEU A 92 15.56 -5.77 -17.50
CA LEU A 92 15.15 -5.29 -16.19
C LEU A 92 16.05 -4.13 -15.71
N VAL A 93 15.43 -3.05 -15.26
CA VAL A 93 16.05 -1.97 -14.49
C VAL A 93 15.42 -1.97 -13.11
N ASP A 94 16.28 -2.10 -12.09
CA ASP A 94 15.81 -2.36 -10.74
C ASP A 94 15.17 -1.13 -10.08
N THR A 95 14.29 -1.42 -9.12
CA THR A 95 13.57 -0.42 -8.31
C THR A 95 14.50 0.62 -7.66
N SER A 96 15.72 0.24 -7.25
CA SER A 96 16.66 1.15 -6.59
C SER A 96 17.38 2.06 -7.59
N ALA A 97 17.71 1.56 -8.79
CA ALA A 97 18.25 2.36 -9.88
C ALA A 97 17.24 3.39 -10.39
N LEU A 98 15.96 3.02 -10.50
CA LEU A 98 14.88 3.96 -10.84
C LEU A 98 14.74 5.06 -9.79
N ALA A 99 14.67 4.71 -8.51
CA ALA A 99 14.60 5.69 -7.43
C ALA A 99 15.83 6.61 -7.39
N ASN A 100 17.03 6.07 -7.62
CA ASN A 100 18.26 6.85 -7.70
C ASN A 100 18.32 7.77 -8.93
N LEU A 101 17.79 7.34 -10.08
CA LEU A 101 17.65 8.18 -11.27
C LEU A 101 16.78 9.40 -10.95
N PHE A 102 15.56 9.19 -10.45
CA PHE A 102 14.64 10.28 -10.14
C PHE A 102 15.14 11.19 -9.01
N ARG A 103 15.90 10.67 -8.04
CA ARG A 103 16.62 11.48 -7.04
C ARG A 103 17.55 12.52 -7.66
N LEU A 104 18.15 12.26 -8.81
CA LEU A 104 19.03 13.21 -9.51
C LEU A 104 18.26 14.33 -10.23
N PHE A 105 16.97 14.12 -10.52
CA PHE A 105 16.11 15.05 -11.25
C PHE A 105 14.97 15.64 -10.40
N SER A 106 14.97 15.42 -9.07
CA SER A 106 13.91 15.81 -8.14
C SER A 106 13.66 17.31 -8.02
N SER A 107 14.62 18.16 -8.38
CA SER A 107 14.44 19.62 -8.45
C SER A 107 13.65 20.09 -9.68
N ARG A 108 13.24 19.17 -10.56
CA ARG A 108 12.58 19.45 -11.85
C ARG A 108 11.34 18.60 -12.08
N VAL A 109 11.43 17.29 -11.81
CA VAL A 109 10.32 16.36 -12.00
C VAL A 109 9.32 16.54 -10.85
N GLU A 110 8.10 16.95 -11.19
CA GLU A 110 6.99 17.08 -10.23
C GLU A 110 6.14 15.81 -10.17
N CYS A 111 5.99 15.10 -11.29
CA CYS A 111 5.16 13.90 -11.38
C CYS A 111 5.84 12.78 -12.19
N VAL A 112 5.68 11.55 -11.73
CA VAL A 112 6.03 10.33 -12.49
C VAL A 112 4.81 9.43 -12.58
N VAL A 113 4.49 8.96 -13.78
CA VAL A 113 3.39 8.00 -14.04
C VAL A 113 4.01 6.69 -14.52
N LEU A 114 3.79 5.60 -13.80
CA LEU A 114 4.32 4.28 -14.12
C LEU A 114 3.18 3.36 -14.59
N ASN A 115 2.82 3.47 -15.87
CA ASN A 115 1.79 2.65 -16.49
C ASN A 115 2.33 1.26 -16.86
N ALA A 116 2.52 0.44 -15.82
CA ALA A 116 3.10 -0.88 -15.90
C ALA A 116 2.59 -1.75 -14.74
N CYS A 117 2.30 -3.03 -15.00
CA CYS A 117 1.76 -3.95 -14.00
C CYS A 117 2.59 -3.99 -12.71
N TYR A 118 1.91 -3.92 -11.56
CA TYR A 118 2.52 -3.97 -10.22
C TYR A 118 3.54 -2.85 -9.90
N SER A 119 3.57 -1.75 -10.67
CA SER A 119 4.56 -0.68 -10.52
C SER A 119 4.49 0.13 -9.21
N LYS A 120 3.56 -0.19 -8.29
CA LYS A 120 3.43 0.46 -6.96
C LYS A 120 4.74 0.46 -6.16
N PHE A 121 5.57 -0.58 -6.27
CA PHE A 121 6.81 -0.69 -5.51
C PHE A 121 7.86 0.32 -5.99
N GLN A 122 7.93 0.56 -7.29
CA GLN A 122 8.75 1.60 -7.90
C GLN A 122 8.16 2.98 -7.62
N ALA A 123 6.83 3.12 -7.65
CA ALA A 123 6.16 4.36 -7.31
C ALA A 123 6.49 4.83 -5.88
N GLU A 124 6.36 3.94 -4.90
CA GLU A 124 6.72 4.19 -3.50
C GLU A 124 8.20 4.57 -3.33
N ALA A 125 9.11 3.85 -4.01
CA ALA A 125 10.54 4.11 -3.94
C ALA A 125 10.93 5.48 -4.55
N ILE A 126 10.30 5.87 -5.67
CA ILE A 126 10.52 7.16 -6.35
C ILE A 126 9.88 8.32 -5.58
N ALA A 127 8.71 8.10 -4.95
CA ALA A 127 7.98 9.12 -4.19
C ALA A 127 8.75 9.62 -2.95
N ARG A 128 9.82 8.93 -2.54
CA ARG A 128 10.79 9.43 -1.54
C ARG A 128 11.52 10.70 -2.01
N TYR A 129 11.54 10.96 -3.32
CA TYR A 129 12.27 12.07 -3.94
C TYR A 129 11.42 12.97 -4.85
N ILE A 130 10.37 12.43 -5.47
CA ILE A 130 9.44 13.18 -6.34
C ILE A 130 8.17 13.53 -5.58
N GLU A 131 7.60 14.71 -5.83
CA GLU A 131 6.38 15.18 -5.17
C GLU A 131 5.22 14.20 -5.40
N TYR A 132 4.93 13.83 -6.65
CA TYR A 132 3.85 12.92 -7.02
C TYR A 132 4.36 11.71 -7.81
N VAL A 133 3.92 10.51 -7.45
CA VAL A 133 4.19 9.31 -8.26
C VAL A 133 2.98 8.41 -8.31
N ILE A 134 2.57 8.04 -9.53
CA ILE A 134 1.46 7.14 -9.80
C ILE A 134 2.04 5.79 -10.23
N GLY A 135 1.55 4.71 -9.65
CA GLY A 135 1.86 3.34 -10.06
C GLY A 135 0.63 2.46 -10.05
N MET A 136 0.80 1.20 -10.44
CA MET A 136 -0.27 0.20 -10.51
C MET A 136 -0.13 -0.79 -9.37
N SER A 137 -1.22 -1.00 -8.62
CA SER A 137 -1.21 -1.83 -7.41
C SER A 137 -1.23 -3.33 -7.71
N LYS A 138 -1.77 -3.70 -8.88
CA LYS A 138 -1.92 -5.05 -9.44
C LYS A 138 -1.60 -5.03 -10.95
N ALA A 139 -1.89 -6.12 -11.67
CA ALA A 139 -1.90 -6.10 -13.13
C ALA A 139 -3.03 -5.19 -13.66
N ILE A 140 -2.79 -4.53 -14.80
CA ILE A 140 -3.76 -3.67 -15.49
C ILE A 140 -3.84 -4.08 -16.97
N GLY A 141 -5.04 -4.10 -17.55
CA GLY A 141 -5.22 -4.32 -18.99
C GLY A 141 -4.86 -3.11 -19.84
N ASP A 142 -4.35 -3.32 -21.05
CA ASP A 142 -4.00 -2.25 -22.01
C ASP A 142 -5.08 -1.18 -22.16
N LYS A 143 -6.37 -1.57 -22.21
CA LYS A 143 -7.47 -0.59 -22.31
C LYS A 143 -7.56 0.30 -21.07
N ALA A 144 -7.61 -0.29 -19.87
CA ALA A 144 -7.66 0.49 -18.63
C ALA A 144 -6.43 1.40 -18.45
N ALA A 145 -5.24 0.93 -18.85
CA ALA A 145 -4.02 1.71 -18.89
C ALA A 145 -4.11 2.94 -19.83
N ILE A 146 -4.73 2.78 -21.01
CA ILE A 146 -4.99 3.88 -21.95
C ILE A 146 -6.03 4.85 -21.38
N GLU A 147 -7.18 4.37 -20.90
CA GLU A 147 -8.26 5.23 -20.38
C GLU A 147 -7.81 6.03 -19.17
N PHE A 148 -7.01 5.43 -18.27
CA PHE A 148 -6.37 6.14 -17.16
C PHE A 148 -5.58 7.35 -17.66
N SER A 149 -4.72 7.12 -18.66
CA SER A 149 -3.87 8.16 -19.23
C SER A 149 -4.69 9.23 -19.96
N VAL A 150 -5.74 8.84 -20.67
CA VAL A 150 -6.68 9.78 -21.32
C VAL A 150 -7.35 10.69 -20.29
N GLY A 151 -7.89 10.16 -19.20
CA GLY A 151 -8.48 10.96 -18.12
C GLY A 151 -7.45 11.89 -17.47
N PHE A 152 -6.29 11.34 -17.09
CA PHE A 152 -5.20 12.07 -16.43
C PHE A 152 -4.72 13.26 -17.27
N TYR A 153 -4.33 13.04 -18.53
CA TYR A 153 -3.82 14.11 -19.39
C TYR A 153 -4.92 15.08 -19.87
N SER A 154 -6.20 14.71 -19.82
CA SER A 154 -7.31 15.64 -20.07
C SER A 154 -7.48 16.66 -18.94
N ALA A 155 -7.45 16.21 -17.69
CA ALA A 155 -7.47 17.09 -16.51
C ALA A 155 -6.22 17.97 -16.45
N LEU A 156 -5.03 17.37 -16.52
CA LEU A 156 -3.76 18.08 -16.49
C LEU A 156 -3.64 19.10 -17.63
N GLY A 157 -4.09 18.74 -18.84
CA GLY A 157 -4.15 19.65 -19.97
C GLY A 157 -5.01 20.88 -19.67
N SER A 158 -6.17 20.66 -19.04
CA SER A 158 -7.12 21.69 -18.62
C SER A 158 -6.60 22.60 -17.49
N GLY A 159 -5.47 22.27 -16.87
CA GLY A 159 -4.83 23.06 -15.82
C GLY A 159 -5.16 22.60 -14.39
N GLU A 160 -5.77 21.44 -14.22
CA GLU A 160 -6.12 20.87 -12.91
C GLU A 160 -4.91 20.33 -12.14
N SER A 161 -5.09 20.07 -10.85
CA SER A 161 -4.05 19.49 -9.98
C SER A 161 -3.71 18.04 -10.37
N ILE A 162 -2.54 17.56 -9.92
CA ILE A 162 -2.12 16.16 -10.13
C ILE A 162 -3.06 15.20 -9.39
N GLU A 163 -3.53 15.56 -8.19
CA GLU A 163 -4.52 14.81 -7.44
C GLU A 163 -5.85 14.67 -8.21
N PHE A 164 -6.39 15.77 -8.73
CA PHE A 164 -7.63 15.74 -9.52
C PHE A 164 -7.43 15.01 -10.86
N ALA A 165 -6.28 15.17 -11.50
CA ALA A 165 -5.95 14.44 -12.72
C ALA A 165 -5.89 12.93 -12.49
N TYR A 166 -5.34 12.49 -11.36
CA TYR A 166 -5.38 11.10 -10.95
C TYR A 166 -6.81 10.60 -10.72
N GLU A 167 -7.66 11.37 -10.02
CA GLU A 167 -9.08 11.04 -9.83
C GLU A 167 -9.82 10.88 -11.17
N LEU A 168 -9.62 11.83 -12.10
CA LEU A 168 -10.26 11.78 -13.42
C LEU A 168 -9.73 10.61 -14.27
N GLY A 169 -8.45 10.25 -14.12
CA GLY A 169 -7.89 9.04 -14.72
C GLY A 169 -8.58 7.77 -14.24
N CYS A 170 -8.72 7.59 -12.92
CA CYS A 170 -9.47 6.45 -12.37
C CYS A 170 -10.95 6.48 -12.77
N ASN A 171 -11.58 7.66 -12.79
CA ASN A 171 -12.97 7.80 -13.24
C ASN A 171 -13.16 7.46 -14.72
N ALA A 172 -12.19 7.75 -15.59
CA ALA A 172 -12.26 7.35 -17.00
C ALA A 172 -12.31 5.81 -17.17
N ILE A 173 -11.51 5.07 -16.40
CA ILE A 173 -11.57 3.59 -16.34
C ILE A 173 -12.99 3.14 -15.92
N GLN A 174 -13.55 3.77 -14.90
CA GLN A 174 -14.87 3.44 -14.36
C GLN A 174 -16.02 3.76 -15.33
N LEU A 175 -15.95 4.88 -16.06
CA LEU A 175 -16.93 5.27 -17.08
C LEU A 175 -16.95 4.30 -18.27
N GLU A 176 -15.80 3.73 -18.63
CA GLU A 176 -15.67 2.66 -19.64
C GLU A 176 -16.08 1.27 -19.13
N GLY A 177 -16.56 1.17 -17.87
CA GLY A 177 -17.06 -0.07 -17.27
C GLY A 177 -15.97 -1.11 -16.97
N LEU A 178 -14.72 -0.67 -16.79
CA LEU A 178 -13.57 -1.54 -16.56
C LEU A 178 -13.31 -1.71 -15.04
N PRO A 179 -13.07 -2.94 -14.54
CA PRO A 179 -12.91 -3.25 -13.10
C PRO A 179 -11.52 -2.91 -12.53
N GLU A 180 -10.69 -2.21 -13.31
CA GLU A 180 -9.35 -1.80 -12.92
C GLU A 180 -9.29 -0.36 -12.35
N GLU A 181 -10.41 0.30 -12.05
CA GLU A 181 -10.44 1.72 -11.66
C GLU A 181 -9.69 2.00 -10.34
N LEU A 182 -9.59 0.99 -9.47
CA LEU A 182 -8.81 1.00 -8.21
C LEU A 182 -7.37 0.48 -8.38
N THR A 183 -6.91 0.23 -9.60
CA THR A 183 -5.56 -0.27 -9.88
C THR A 183 -4.50 0.83 -9.82
N PRO A 184 -4.70 2.02 -10.42
CA PRO A 184 -3.80 3.15 -10.20
C PRO A 184 -3.78 3.54 -8.71
N VAL A 185 -2.61 3.92 -8.23
CA VAL A 185 -2.38 4.42 -6.86
C VAL A 185 -1.43 5.62 -6.89
N LEU A 186 -1.81 6.71 -6.22
CA LEU A 186 -1.01 7.94 -6.13
C LEU A 186 -0.25 8.04 -4.80
N TYR A 187 1.06 8.27 -4.88
CA TYR A 187 1.90 8.64 -3.74
C TYR A 187 2.23 10.13 -3.80
N LYS A 188 2.19 10.82 -2.65
CA LYS A 188 2.66 12.20 -2.45
C LYS A 188 3.73 12.26 -1.37
N LYS A 189 4.95 12.71 -1.71
CA LYS A 189 6.14 12.71 -0.82
C LYS A 189 6.29 11.44 0.02
N GLY A 190 6.24 10.28 -0.63
CA GLY A 190 6.42 8.97 0.00
C GLY A 190 5.23 8.48 0.83
N LYS A 191 4.12 9.22 0.88
CA LYS A 191 2.86 8.76 1.49
C LYS A 191 1.88 8.35 0.39
N LEU A 192 1.30 7.16 0.48
CA LEU A 192 0.16 6.78 -0.34
C LEU A 192 -1.02 7.73 -0.02
N LEU A 193 -1.57 8.38 -1.04
CA LEU A 193 -2.78 9.18 -0.89
C LEU A 193 -4.01 8.29 -1.10
N GLN A 194 -4.82 8.16 -0.05
CA GLN A 194 -6.16 7.63 -0.18
C GLN A 194 -7.07 8.76 -0.65
N ILE A 195 -7.51 8.69 -1.91
CA ILE A 195 -8.38 9.70 -2.53
C ILE A 195 -9.76 9.09 -2.77
N TYR A 196 -10.81 9.87 -2.46
CA TYR A 196 -12.19 9.39 -2.37
C TYR A 196 -12.88 9.27 -3.73
N ILE A 197 -12.77 8.11 -4.38
CA ILE A 197 -13.53 7.78 -5.60
C ILE A 197 -14.95 7.33 -5.19
N GLY A 198 -15.75 8.29 -4.73
CA GLY A 198 -17.12 8.08 -4.24
C GLY A 198 -17.20 7.27 -2.94
N ASN A 199 -18.41 6.78 -2.61
CA ASN A 199 -18.69 6.04 -1.37
C ASN A 199 -18.04 4.64 -1.29
N ARG A 200 -17.13 4.30 -2.20
CA ARG A 200 -16.27 3.12 -2.09
C ARG A 200 -14.93 3.54 -1.50
N VAL A 201 -14.81 3.40 -0.18
CA VAL A 201 -13.49 3.18 0.43
C VAL A 201 -12.87 1.97 -0.28
N PHE A 202 -11.56 1.99 -0.53
CA PHE A 202 -10.82 0.80 -0.98
C PHE A 202 -11.13 -0.39 -0.06
N LYS A 203 -12.05 -1.24 -0.49
CA LYS A 203 -12.18 -2.61 -0.03
C LYS A 203 -11.33 -3.46 -0.95
N ASP A 204 -10.64 -4.43 -0.38
CA ASP A 204 -10.20 -5.59 -1.14
C ASP A 204 -11.49 -6.35 -1.52
N ASP A 205 -12.02 -6.10 -2.71
CA ASP A 205 -13.26 -6.72 -3.22
C ASP A 205 -12.98 -8.19 -3.62
N ASP A 206 -12.94 -9.05 -2.59
CA ASP A 206 -13.04 -10.52 -2.67
C ASP A 206 -14.08 -11.00 -1.62
N ASP A 207 -15.33 -10.52 -1.72
CA ASP A 207 -16.46 -11.12 -1.00
C ASP A 207 -17.81 -10.88 -1.72
N GLU A 208 -18.09 -11.72 -2.72
CA GLU A 208 -19.42 -11.81 -3.34
C GLU A 208 -20.23 -12.96 -2.70
N THR A 209 -20.78 -12.72 -1.50
CA THR A 209 -21.98 -13.45 -1.06
C THR A 209 -23.04 -12.52 -0.48
N THR A 210 -24.12 -12.35 -1.24
CA THR A 210 -25.35 -11.71 -0.79
C THR A 210 -26.03 -12.52 0.29
N ASN A 211 -26.45 -11.90 1.40
CA ASN A 211 -27.72 -12.28 2.01
C ASN A 211 -28.47 -11.08 2.61
N GLU A 212 -29.79 -11.20 2.66
CA GLU A 212 -30.73 -10.12 2.94
C GLU A 212 -30.74 -9.72 4.42
N ASN A 213 -30.59 -8.42 4.71
CA ASN A 213 -31.44 -7.65 5.63
C ASN A 213 -30.88 -6.25 5.92
N SER A 214 -31.32 -5.24 5.15
CA SER A 214 -31.29 -3.82 5.54
C SER A 214 -32.23 -3.00 4.63
N ARG A 215 -33.52 -3.33 4.66
CA ARG A 215 -34.56 -2.35 4.29
C ARG A 215 -34.95 -1.58 5.55
N ASN A 216 -35.23 -0.28 5.38
CA ASN A 216 -35.74 0.66 6.39
C ASN A 216 -34.72 1.19 7.42
N LEU A 217 -34.01 2.25 7.05
CA LEU A 217 -34.23 3.55 7.71
C LEU A 217 -34.15 4.66 6.66
N VAL A 218 -35.17 5.52 6.65
CA VAL A 218 -35.52 6.36 5.50
C VAL A 218 -35.46 7.84 5.87
N ARG A 219 -34.77 8.62 5.03
CA ARG A 219 -34.91 10.07 4.77
C ARG A 219 -34.40 11.10 5.80
N ASN A 220 -34.05 12.23 5.18
CA ASN A 220 -33.89 13.60 5.71
C ASN A 220 -32.65 13.80 6.62
N ASN A 221 -31.70 14.67 6.28
CA ASN A 221 -31.92 16.07 5.90
C ASN A 221 -30.96 16.58 4.81
N TYR A 222 -31.49 17.45 3.94
CA TYR A 222 -30.71 18.43 3.18
C TYR A 222 -30.97 19.82 3.76
N SER A 223 -29.97 20.69 3.61
CA SER A 223 -30.08 22.16 3.50
C SER A 223 -29.81 23.05 4.75
N THR A 224 -28.73 23.82 4.60
CA THR A 224 -28.59 25.28 4.88
C THR A 224 -28.62 25.84 6.32
N ASP A 225 -27.42 26.24 6.75
CA ASP A 225 -27.03 27.63 7.07
C ASP A 225 -27.37 28.36 8.39
N ILE A 226 -26.36 29.15 8.80
CA ILE A 226 -26.39 30.44 9.53
C ILE A 226 -26.56 30.44 11.08
N ASN A 227 -25.43 30.82 11.72
CA ASN A 227 -25.22 31.75 12.83
C ASN A 227 -26.04 31.72 14.15
N ASN A 228 -25.25 31.78 15.23
CA ASN A 228 -25.39 32.66 16.40
C ASN A 228 -26.48 32.43 17.48
N THR A 229 -25.95 31.95 18.62
CA THR A 229 -26.02 32.59 19.96
C THR A 229 -27.35 32.62 20.75
N LEU A 230 -27.19 32.27 22.05
CA LEU A 230 -27.58 33.09 23.22
C LEU A 230 -28.75 32.60 24.11
N LEU A 231 -28.40 32.00 25.27
CA LEU A 231 -29.12 32.07 26.58
C LEU A 231 -30.54 31.39 26.61
N ILE A 232 -31.24 31.09 27.72
CA ILE A 232 -30.97 30.99 29.17
C ILE A 232 -32.13 30.19 29.82
N ASN A 233 -31.88 29.45 30.91
CA ASN A 233 -32.88 28.97 31.91
C ASN A 233 -34.04 28.05 31.41
N GLN A 234 -34.81 27.35 32.25
CA GLN A 234 -34.68 27.00 33.68
C GLN A 234 -35.37 25.63 33.94
N SER A 235 -35.07 25.04 35.09
CA SER A 235 -35.64 23.80 35.62
C SER A 235 -37.17 23.80 35.75
N LEU A 236 -37.78 22.61 35.80
CA LEU A 236 -38.89 22.27 36.71
C LEU A 236 -39.00 20.74 36.89
N GLU A 237 -39.69 20.30 37.94
CA GLU A 237 -39.37 19.06 38.68
C GLU A 237 -40.30 17.85 38.42
N ILE A 238 -39.97 16.75 39.11
CA ILE A 238 -40.51 15.38 39.05
C ILE A 238 -41.84 15.24 39.83
N PRO A 239 -42.66 14.21 39.58
CA PRO A 239 -42.83 13.12 40.58
C PRO A 239 -42.85 11.72 39.91
N VAL A 240 -42.09 10.70 40.33
CA VAL A 240 -42.20 9.87 41.55
C VAL A 240 -43.52 9.12 41.69
N GLU A 241 -43.51 7.80 41.46
CA GLU A 241 -44.20 6.82 42.32
C GLU A 241 -43.57 5.41 42.24
N THR A 242 -43.83 4.57 43.25
CA THR A 242 -42.98 3.43 43.66
C THR A 242 -43.62 2.04 43.54
N SER A 243 -42.76 1.00 43.64
CA SER A 243 -42.99 -0.34 44.27
C SER A 243 -43.35 -1.53 43.34
N VAL A 244 -43.05 -2.82 43.62
CA VAL A 244 -42.14 -3.50 44.59
C VAL A 244 -41.94 -5.00 44.26
N ASN A 245 -40.72 -5.56 44.42
CA ASN A 245 -40.36 -7.01 44.61
C ASN A 245 -40.77 -8.07 43.51
N ASN A 246 -40.10 -9.22 43.28
CA ASN A 246 -38.89 -9.86 43.85
C ASN A 246 -38.23 -10.85 42.80
N PRO A 247 -37.26 -11.77 43.11
CA PRO A 247 -36.13 -12.02 42.19
C PRO A 247 -36.08 -13.44 41.57
N ILE A 248 -35.07 -13.71 40.71
CA ILE A 248 -34.13 -14.87 40.71
C ILE A 248 -33.50 -15.12 39.32
N GLN A 249 -32.18 -15.33 39.33
CA GLN A 249 -31.27 -15.96 38.33
C GLN A 249 -30.91 -15.26 37.00
N GLN A 250 -29.60 -15.32 36.74
CA GLN A 250 -28.88 -14.89 35.54
C GLN A 250 -29.05 -15.93 34.40
N PRO A 251 -28.50 -15.63 33.21
CA PRO A 251 -27.18 -16.23 32.94
C PRO A 251 -26.08 -15.20 32.72
N HIS A 252 -24.88 -15.52 33.20
CA HIS A 252 -23.66 -14.75 32.96
C HIS A 252 -23.35 -14.66 31.45
N ASN A 253 -23.00 -13.46 31.00
CA ASN A 253 -21.97 -13.29 29.97
C ASN A 253 -21.06 -12.15 30.46
N GLN A 254 -19.95 -12.53 31.09
CA GLN A 254 -18.93 -11.57 31.50
C GLN A 254 -18.16 -11.11 30.26
N SER A 255 -18.18 -9.80 30.02
CA SER A 255 -17.13 -9.14 29.24
C SER A 255 -15.86 -9.18 30.09
N GLU A 256 -14.92 -10.06 29.78
CA GLU A 256 -13.62 -10.06 30.46
C GLU A 256 -12.83 -8.82 30.03
N GLU A 257 -12.31 -8.07 31.01
CA GLU A 257 -11.28 -7.06 30.75
C GLU A 257 -9.99 -7.76 30.26
N PRO A 258 -9.26 -7.18 29.28
CA PRO A 258 -8.09 -7.84 28.71
C PRO A 258 -7.01 -8.05 29.77
N SER A 259 -6.47 -9.27 29.85
CA SER A 259 -5.44 -9.59 30.83
C SER A 259 -4.12 -8.91 30.48
N SER A 260 -3.28 -8.62 31.49
CA SER A 260 -1.94 -8.03 31.27
C SER A 260 -1.03 -8.87 30.36
N LYS A 261 -1.33 -10.16 30.18
CA LYS A 261 -0.65 -11.05 29.23
C LYS A 261 -1.01 -10.70 27.78
N ASP A 262 -2.27 -10.38 27.50
CA ASP A 262 -2.74 -10.11 26.14
C ASP A 262 -2.16 -8.78 25.63
N GLU A 263 -2.04 -7.79 26.52
CA GLU A 263 -1.31 -6.54 26.24
C GLU A 263 0.18 -6.79 25.90
N VAL A 264 0.87 -7.63 26.67
CA VAL A 264 2.27 -8.02 26.39
C VAL A 264 2.41 -8.74 25.04
N VAL A 265 1.46 -9.62 24.70
CA VAL A 265 1.43 -10.34 23.42
C VAL A 265 1.22 -9.37 22.26
N LEU A 266 0.21 -8.50 22.35
CA LEU A 266 -0.11 -7.52 21.31
C LEU A 266 1.07 -6.57 21.09
N ASN A 267 1.66 -6.04 22.16
CA ASN A 267 2.81 -5.14 22.09
C ASN A 267 4.05 -5.81 21.45
N LEU A 268 4.36 -7.07 21.79
CA LEU A 268 5.43 -7.83 21.12
C LEU A 268 5.16 -8.04 19.62
N ILE A 269 3.89 -8.29 19.26
CA ILE A 269 3.49 -8.45 17.86
C ILE A 269 3.58 -7.10 17.12
N GLU A 270 3.13 -5.99 17.71
CA GLU A 270 3.27 -4.66 17.14
C GLU A 270 4.73 -4.27 16.93
N GLN A 271 5.61 -4.52 17.91
CA GLN A 271 7.06 -4.32 17.77
C GLN A 271 7.68 -5.19 16.66
N LEU A 272 7.19 -6.43 16.47
CA LEU A 272 7.58 -7.25 15.33
C LEU A 272 7.14 -6.62 14.01
N PHE A 273 5.91 -6.17 13.90
CA PHE A 273 5.40 -5.61 12.65
C PHE A 273 6.05 -4.23 12.34
N ASP A 274 6.47 -3.44 13.35
CA ASP A 274 7.37 -2.28 13.18
C ASP A 274 8.78 -2.67 12.71
N ALA A 275 9.34 -3.78 13.22
CA ALA A 275 10.60 -4.33 12.73
C ALA A 275 10.50 -4.84 11.27
N LEU A 276 9.41 -5.53 10.91
CA LEU A 276 9.18 -6.07 9.57
C LEU A 276 8.85 -5.00 8.51
N SER A 277 8.20 -3.89 8.92
CA SER A 277 7.89 -2.75 8.03
C SER A 277 9.03 -1.73 7.89
N SER A 278 10.16 -1.96 8.56
CA SER A 278 11.27 -1.02 8.54
C SER A 278 11.87 -0.84 7.13
N PRO A 279 12.21 0.42 6.73
CA PRO A 279 12.56 0.76 5.35
C PRO A 279 13.90 0.18 4.86
N ASN A 280 14.66 -0.43 5.77
CA ASN A 280 15.88 -1.18 5.52
C ASN A 280 15.83 -2.46 6.37
N LEU A 281 16.08 -3.59 5.73
CA LEU A 281 16.08 -4.92 6.35
C LEU A 281 17.08 -5.05 7.51
N GLU A 282 18.20 -4.33 7.48
CA GLU A 282 19.18 -4.33 8.58
C GLU A 282 18.65 -3.58 9.81
N ILE A 283 17.94 -2.46 9.60
CA ILE A 283 17.26 -1.73 10.69
C ILE A 283 16.14 -2.59 11.27
N GLY A 284 15.40 -3.31 10.41
CA GLY A 284 14.39 -4.27 10.84
C GLY A 284 14.98 -5.41 11.69
N ILE A 285 16.12 -5.98 11.28
CA ILE A 285 16.84 -7.00 12.07
C ILE A 285 17.33 -6.45 13.41
N GLN A 286 17.84 -5.21 13.46
CA GLN A 286 18.27 -4.56 14.71
C GLN A 286 17.10 -4.36 15.68
N LYS A 287 15.94 -3.89 15.20
CA LYS A 287 14.71 -3.80 16.00
C LYS A 287 14.24 -5.17 16.49
N PHE A 288 14.20 -6.16 15.58
CA PHE A 288 13.78 -7.52 15.90
C PHE A 288 14.68 -8.18 16.95
N ALA A 289 15.98 -7.94 16.92
CA ALA A 289 16.91 -8.49 17.90
C ALA A 289 16.60 -8.08 19.36
N ALA A 290 15.95 -6.92 19.59
CA ALA A 290 15.54 -6.50 20.93
C ALA A 290 14.38 -7.34 21.51
N ILE A 291 13.52 -7.90 20.64
CA ILE A 291 12.32 -8.69 21.02
C ILE A 291 12.46 -10.19 20.76
N ALA A 292 13.52 -10.62 20.09
CA ALA A 292 13.83 -12.01 19.80
C ALA A 292 14.42 -12.76 21.01
N HIS A 293 14.11 -14.05 21.14
CA HIS A 293 14.72 -14.94 22.12
C HIS A 293 16.10 -15.41 21.63
N HIS A 294 17.07 -15.62 22.53
CA HIS A 294 18.47 -15.97 22.19
C HIS A 294 18.63 -17.29 21.43
N SER A 295 17.61 -18.17 21.43
CA SER A 295 17.60 -19.36 20.56
C SER A 295 17.58 -19.05 19.06
N LEU A 296 17.30 -17.80 18.67
CA LEU A 296 17.36 -17.32 17.29
C LEU A 296 18.71 -16.71 16.92
N PHE A 297 19.73 -16.86 17.78
CA PHE A 297 21.05 -16.23 17.61
C PHE A 297 22.18 -17.26 17.51
N ILE A 298 23.21 -16.90 16.75
CA ILE A 298 24.51 -17.57 16.67
C ILE A 298 25.58 -16.48 16.76
N ASN A 299 26.52 -16.61 17.70
CA ASN A 299 27.59 -15.63 17.96
C ASN A 299 27.06 -14.18 18.11
N ASP A 300 26.06 -14.01 18.99
CA ASP A 300 25.41 -12.73 19.31
C ASP A 300 24.79 -11.98 18.11
N GLN A 301 24.54 -12.68 17.00
CA GLN A 301 23.83 -12.19 15.82
C GLN A 301 22.65 -13.11 15.51
N ILE A 302 21.57 -12.58 14.90
CA ILE A 302 20.45 -13.42 14.44
C ILE A 302 20.99 -14.50 13.48
N ASP A 303 20.63 -15.76 13.74
CA ASP A 303 21.03 -16.92 12.93
C ASP A 303 20.81 -16.62 11.44
N PRO A 304 21.85 -16.69 10.59
CA PRO A 304 21.73 -16.46 9.16
C PRO A 304 20.67 -17.33 8.47
N ALA A 305 20.43 -18.55 8.95
CA ALA A 305 19.39 -19.42 8.42
C ALA A 305 17.99 -18.92 8.82
N PHE A 306 17.76 -18.59 10.09
CA PHE A 306 16.51 -17.94 10.53
C PHE A 306 16.26 -16.60 9.83
N ARG A 307 17.28 -15.73 9.74
CA ARG A 307 17.22 -14.46 9.03
C ARG A 307 16.76 -14.67 7.58
N LYS A 308 17.40 -15.57 6.84
CA LYS A 308 17.07 -15.83 5.43
C LYS A 308 15.69 -16.48 5.25
N ASN A 309 15.35 -17.48 6.05
CA ASN A 309 14.22 -18.37 5.79
C ASN A 309 12.93 -17.98 6.55
N SER A 310 13.04 -17.22 7.63
CA SER A 310 11.91 -16.75 8.44
C SER A 310 11.77 -15.23 8.40
N PHE A 311 12.77 -14.46 8.88
CA PHE A 311 12.60 -13.00 9.01
C PHE A 311 12.48 -12.29 7.65
N ASN A 312 13.38 -12.58 6.71
CA ASN A 312 13.35 -11.97 5.37
C ASN A 312 12.09 -12.39 4.59
N VAL A 313 11.57 -13.60 4.83
CA VAL A 313 10.32 -14.10 4.23
C VAL A 313 9.12 -13.35 4.82
N ALA A 314 9.07 -13.22 6.15
CA ALA A 314 8.07 -12.43 6.86
C ALA A 314 8.06 -10.96 6.40
N ALA A 315 9.22 -10.34 6.22
CA ALA A 315 9.33 -8.94 5.77
C ALA A 315 8.78 -8.75 4.35
N ARG A 316 9.10 -9.66 3.42
CA ARG A 316 8.52 -9.64 2.05
C ARG A 316 7.00 -9.85 2.05
N ARG A 317 6.49 -10.64 3.02
CA ARG A 317 5.09 -11.01 3.18
C ARG A 317 4.31 -10.12 4.14
N PHE A 318 4.93 -9.10 4.73
CA PHE A 318 4.32 -8.20 5.73
C PHE A 318 2.94 -7.69 5.28
N ASN A 319 2.81 -7.31 4.01
CA ASN A 319 1.59 -6.77 3.43
C ASN A 319 0.44 -7.78 3.28
N LEU A 320 0.69 -9.08 3.45
CA LEU A 320 -0.32 -10.14 3.48
C LEU A 320 -1.10 -10.19 4.80
N TYR A 321 -0.66 -9.49 5.84
CA TYR A 321 -1.33 -9.48 7.15
C TYR A 321 -2.28 -8.28 7.28
N LYS A 322 -3.42 -8.46 7.95
CA LYS A 322 -4.38 -7.35 8.16
C LYS A 322 -3.77 -6.29 9.10
N GLN A 323 -4.14 -5.04 8.87
CA GLN A 323 -3.75 -3.88 9.67
C GLN A 323 -5.02 -3.17 10.18
N PRO A 324 -5.18 -2.89 11.48
CA PRO A 324 -4.27 -3.25 12.58
C PRO A 324 -4.11 -4.77 12.73
N ILE A 325 -3.00 -5.20 13.34
CA ILE A 325 -2.67 -6.63 13.45
C ILE A 325 -3.72 -7.34 14.31
N LYS A 326 -4.38 -8.34 13.74
CA LYS A 326 -5.37 -9.14 14.45
C LYS A 326 -4.84 -10.55 14.74
N VAL A 327 -4.79 -10.89 16.03
CA VAL A 327 -4.63 -12.27 16.50
C VAL A 327 -5.98 -12.97 16.37
N ILE A 328 -6.03 -14.07 15.61
CA ILE A 328 -7.25 -14.85 15.32
C ILE A 328 -7.26 -16.22 16.02
N GLY A 329 -6.34 -16.43 16.95
CA GLY A 329 -6.27 -17.62 17.79
C GLY A 329 -4.88 -17.79 18.39
N SER A 330 -4.82 -18.52 19.49
CA SER A 330 -3.59 -18.93 20.17
C SER A 330 -3.63 -20.43 20.45
N GLU A 331 -2.49 -21.08 20.27
CA GLU A 331 -2.29 -22.50 20.56
C GLU A 331 -1.19 -22.61 21.63
N TYR A 332 -1.54 -23.15 22.79
CA TYR A 332 -0.57 -23.44 23.86
C TYR A 332 0.21 -24.70 23.51
N THR A 333 1.52 -24.60 23.28
CA THR A 333 2.34 -25.75 22.84
C THR A 333 2.98 -26.52 24.01
N GLY A 334 2.67 -26.14 25.26
CA GLY A 334 3.20 -26.79 26.46
C GLY A 334 4.34 -26.04 27.16
N ARG A 335 4.82 -26.63 28.26
CA ARG A 335 6.11 -26.25 28.87
C ARG A 335 7.23 -26.71 27.95
N THR A 336 8.25 -25.87 27.78
CA THR A 336 9.38 -26.15 26.89
C THR A 336 10.70 -25.64 27.49
N ARG A 337 11.82 -26.16 26.94
CA ARG A 337 13.17 -25.69 27.22
C ARG A 337 13.81 -25.21 25.94
N LEU A 338 13.95 -23.89 25.81
CA LEU A 338 14.38 -23.25 24.57
C LEU A 338 15.84 -22.77 24.68
N GLY A 339 16.65 -22.97 23.64
CA GLY A 339 18.07 -22.57 23.61
C GLY A 339 19.09 -23.72 23.52
N SER A 340 20.37 -23.34 23.44
CA SER A 340 21.51 -24.23 23.22
C SER A 340 21.96 -24.93 24.52
N ARG A 341 22.86 -25.93 24.43
CA ARG A 341 23.20 -26.85 25.55
C ARG A 341 23.79 -26.18 26.82
N GLY A 342 24.12 -24.89 26.79
CA GLY A 342 24.50 -24.08 27.97
C GLY A 342 23.64 -22.82 28.21
N SER A 343 22.61 -22.59 27.40
CA SER A 343 21.73 -21.40 27.46
C SER A 343 20.25 -21.79 27.39
N LYS A 344 19.90 -22.94 27.98
CA LYS A 344 18.50 -23.40 28.01
C LYS A 344 17.71 -22.65 29.06
N GLU A 345 16.61 -22.04 28.64
CA GLU A 345 15.66 -21.39 29.53
C GLU A 345 14.41 -22.26 29.70
N ASP A 346 13.92 -22.37 30.94
CA ASP A 346 12.66 -23.04 31.27
C ASP A 346 11.49 -22.06 31.12
N GLY A 347 10.44 -22.47 30.39
CA GLY A 347 9.31 -21.60 30.09
C GLY A 347 8.13 -22.35 29.46
N ARG A 348 7.25 -21.58 28.80
CA ARG A 348 6.21 -22.09 27.90
C ARG A 348 6.30 -21.38 26.55
N GLU A 349 5.98 -22.09 25.47
CA GLU A 349 5.84 -21.50 24.14
C GLU A 349 4.35 -21.47 23.76
N GLU A 350 3.92 -20.35 23.19
CA GLU A 350 2.56 -20.16 22.68
C GLU A 350 2.63 -19.67 21.24
N LYS A 351 1.76 -20.21 20.39
CA LYS A 351 1.74 -19.98 18.96
C LYS A 351 0.51 -19.19 18.58
N TYR A 352 0.70 -17.96 18.15
CA TYR A 352 -0.36 -17.02 17.78
C TYR A 352 -0.58 -17.04 16.28
N ALA A 353 -1.83 -17.24 15.87
CA ALA A 353 -2.27 -17.15 14.49
C ALA A 353 -2.64 -15.70 14.15
N ILE A 354 -2.02 -15.15 13.12
CA ILE A 354 -2.23 -13.78 12.68
C ILE A 354 -3.12 -13.77 11.43
N GLU A 355 -4.09 -12.85 11.40
CA GLU A 355 -5.03 -12.74 10.29
C GLU A 355 -4.33 -12.26 9.01
N ARG A 356 -4.55 -13.01 7.93
CA ARG A 356 -4.11 -12.66 6.59
C ARG A 356 -5.23 -11.98 5.80
N LYS A 357 -4.84 -11.18 4.81
CA LYS A 357 -5.72 -10.56 3.82
C LYS A 357 -6.12 -11.55 2.73
N ASP A 358 -5.18 -12.37 2.28
CA ASP A 358 -5.48 -13.45 1.36
C ASP A 358 -6.26 -14.54 2.10
N TYR A 359 -7.51 -14.76 1.71
CA TYR A 359 -8.39 -15.83 2.20
C TYR A 359 -7.94 -17.22 1.71
N SER A 360 -6.62 -17.47 1.69
CA SER A 360 -6.05 -18.78 1.38
C SER A 360 -6.44 -19.79 2.46
N ALA A 361 -7.45 -20.60 2.14
CA ALA A 361 -8.11 -21.53 3.06
C ALA A 361 -7.13 -22.55 3.67
N GLY A 362 -6.51 -22.19 4.81
CA GLY A 362 -5.65 -23.05 5.62
C GLY A 362 -4.27 -22.47 5.98
N LEU A 363 -3.72 -21.50 5.22
CA LEU A 363 -2.35 -21.01 5.42
C LEU A 363 -2.27 -19.81 6.38
N LYS A 364 -2.56 -20.06 7.67
CA LYS A 364 -2.41 -19.04 8.73
C LYS A 364 -0.94 -18.71 8.98
N GLY A 365 -0.62 -17.42 9.06
CA GLY A 365 0.68 -16.97 9.56
C GLY A 365 0.80 -17.19 11.06
N HIS A 366 1.98 -17.56 11.54
CA HIS A 366 2.22 -17.95 12.92
C HIS A 366 3.45 -17.26 13.53
N ILE A 367 3.24 -16.66 14.70
CA ILE A 367 4.29 -16.14 15.58
C ILE A 367 4.36 -17.05 16.80
N ARG A 368 5.57 -17.46 17.19
CA ARG A 368 5.82 -18.17 18.44
C ARG A 368 6.43 -17.22 19.45
N ILE A 369 5.83 -17.15 20.62
CA ILE A 369 6.29 -16.33 21.74
C ILE A 369 6.59 -17.27 22.92
N PHE A 370 7.78 -17.12 23.48
CA PHE A 370 8.23 -17.82 24.65
C PHE A 370 8.03 -16.94 25.89
N PHE A 371 7.46 -17.53 26.93
CA PHE A 371 7.25 -16.93 28.25
C PHE A 371 8.13 -17.67 29.26
N PRO A 372 9.22 -17.06 29.74
CA PRO A 372 10.09 -17.62 30.77
C PRO A 372 9.38 -17.94 32.09
N THR A 373 9.88 -18.92 32.86
CA THR A 373 9.40 -19.19 34.24
C THR A 373 10.11 -18.36 35.32
N ASN A 374 11.25 -17.73 35.01
CA ASN A 374 12.03 -16.88 35.93
C ASN A 374 11.42 -15.48 36.15
N GLY A 375 10.39 -15.09 35.38
CA GLY A 375 9.77 -13.77 35.42
C GLY A 375 10.37 -12.75 34.44
N GLU A 376 11.29 -13.15 33.57
CA GLU A 376 11.80 -12.30 32.49
C GLU A 376 10.72 -12.02 31.43
N SER A 377 10.90 -10.94 30.67
CA SER A 377 9.95 -10.52 29.64
C SER A 377 9.80 -11.58 28.54
N ALA A 378 8.57 -11.79 28.07
CA ALA A 378 8.32 -12.67 26.94
C ALA A 378 9.07 -12.21 25.66
N LYS A 379 9.46 -13.17 24.82
CA LYS A 379 10.28 -12.94 23.62
C LYS A 379 9.76 -13.78 22.44
N ILE A 380 10.00 -13.31 21.22
CA ILE A 380 9.64 -14.04 20.01
C ILE A 380 10.66 -15.17 19.79
N SER A 381 10.17 -16.41 19.80
CA SER A 381 10.96 -17.64 19.64
C SER A 381 10.90 -18.22 18.23
N GLY A 382 10.02 -17.72 17.35
CA GLY A 382 10.02 -18.12 15.95
C GLY A 382 8.94 -17.44 15.11
N LEU A 383 9.18 -17.40 13.79
CA LEU A 383 8.30 -16.78 12.80
C LEU A 383 8.05 -17.74 11.64
N ASN A 384 6.79 -17.86 11.23
CA ASN A 384 6.37 -18.51 10.00
C ASN A 384 5.24 -17.67 9.38
N LEU A 385 5.63 -16.63 8.64
CA LEU A 385 4.74 -15.60 8.05
C LEU A 385 4.85 -15.59 6.52
#